data_AF-A0A382GAX1-F1
#
_entry.id   AF-A0A382GAX1-F1
#
_cell.length_a   1.000
_cell.length_b   1.000
_cell.length_c   1.000
_cell.angle_alpha   90.00
_cell.angle_beta   90.00
_cell.angle_gamma   90.00
#
_symmetry.space_group_name_H-M   'P 1'
#
loop_
_entity.id
_entity.type
_entity.pdbx_description
1 polymer ?
#
loop_
_entity_poly.entity_id
_entity_poly.type
_entity_poly.pdbx_seq_one_letter_code
_entity_poly.pdbx_strand_id
1 'polypeptide(L)'
;MAHQKGVMDSAETTLQYNLDIQKNKDIHEPLFLRATEEILGVQLRAGVSIPTDGEVRRENYIHYHCRHLAGFDFSQLEHRVLREGAYETDLPAIRGEIKHSGKNYSAHDYLASQALSSRPIKFTLPGPLTILDTTADC
;
A
#
# COMPACT_ATOMS: atom_id res chain seq x y z
N MET A 1 7.07 -15.53 18.53
CA MET A 1 7.70 -16.11 17.32
C MET A 1 6.70 -16.45 16.20
N ALA A 2 5.48 -15.88 16.17
CA ALA A 2 4.40 -16.29 15.24
C ALA A 2 4.05 -15.25 14.14
N HIS A 3 4.84 -14.16 13.98
CA HIS A 3 4.51 -13.04 13.10
C HIS A 3 5.50 -12.79 11.95
N GLN A 4 6.33 -13.77 11.58
CA GLN A 4 7.42 -13.50 10.63
C GLN A 4 7.10 -13.81 9.16
N LYS A 5 6.08 -14.63 8.84
CA LYS A 5 5.81 -15.06 7.46
C LYS A 5 4.38 -14.75 7.03
N GLY A 6 4.25 -14.14 5.85
CA GLY A 6 2.96 -13.89 5.19
C GLY A 6 2.08 -12.78 5.78
N VAL A 7 2.59 -11.94 6.67
CA VAL A 7 1.87 -10.74 7.18
C VAL A 7 2.24 -9.54 6.32
N MET A 8 1.30 -8.60 6.10
CA MET A 8 1.50 -7.42 5.23
C MET A 8 2.71 -6.56 5.65
N ASP A 9 3.00 -6.50 6.95
CA ASP A 9 4.05 -5.64 7.52
C ASP A 9 5.40 -6.34 7.64
N SER A 10 5.57 -7.51 7.02
CA SER A 10 6.82 -8.26 7.09
C SER A 10 7.86 -7.76 6.07
N ALA A 11 9.14 -7.93 6.43
CA ALA A 11 10.25 -7.73 5.52
C ALA A 11 10.10 -8.57 4.23
N GLU A 12 9.65 -9.83 4.38
CA GLU A 12 9.41 -10.75 3.27
C GLU A 12 8.39 -10.18 2.28
N THR A 13 7.22 -9.72 2.75
CA THR A 13 6.20 -9.12 1.90
C THR A 13 6.73 -7.89 1.17
N THR A 14 7.44 -7.02 1.90
CA THR A 14 8.02 -5.79 1.35
C THR A 14 9.04 -6.07 0.23
N LEU A 15 9.93 -7.04 0.44
CA LEU A 15 10.96 -7.42 -0.53
C LEU A 15 10.39 -8.22 -1.70
N GLN A 16 9.45 -9.13 -1.45
CA GLN A 16 8.80 -9.92 -2.50
C GLN A 16 7.98 -9.03 -3.44
N TYR A 17 7.36 -7.97 -2.92
CA TYR A 17 6.67 -6.97 -3.72
C TYR A 17 7.61 -6.25 -4.69
N ASN A 18 8.85 -5.92 -4.27
CA ASN A 18 9.85 -5.32 -5.17
C ASN A 18 10.11 -6.19 -6.40
N LEU A 19 10.18 -7.52 -6.20
CA LEU A 19 10.41 -8.48 -7.27
C LEU A 19 9.20 -8.61 -8.19
N ASP A 20 8.00 -8.63 -7.59
CA ASP A 20 6.74 -8.83 -8.32
C ASP A 20 6.39 -7.64 -9.23
N ILE A 21 6.52 -6.40 -8.74
CA ILE A 21 6.25 -5.21 -9.55
C ILE A 21 7.19 -5.06 -10.75
N GLN A 22 8.39 -5.64 -10.69
CA GLN A 22 9.33 -5.64 -11.81
C GLN A 22 9.00 -6.73 -12.83
N LYS A 23 8.53 -7.88 -12.37
CA LYS A 23 8.27 -9.05 -13.22
C LYS A 23 6.91 -9.02 -13.90
N ASN A 24 5.88 -8.52 -13.22
CA ASN A 24 4.48 -8.76 -13.56
C ASN A 24 3.66 -7.47 -13.76
N LYS A 25 4.32 -6.32 -13.93
CA LYS A 25 3.67 -5.00 -13.99
C LYS A 25 2.46 -4.92 -14.93
N ASP A 26 2.59 -5.49 -16.12
CA ASP A 26 1.55 -5.38 -17.16
C ASP A 26 0.44 -6.45 -17.04
N ILE A 27 0.60 -7.42 -16.13
CA ILE A 27 -0.31 -8.55 -15.96
C ILE A 27 -1.34 -8.28 -14.85
N HIS A 28 -0.99 -7.44 -13.89
CA HIS A 28 -1.79 -7.26 -12.67
C HIS A 28 -3.02 -6.39 -12.84
N GLU A 29 -2.99 -5.41 -13.75
CA GLU A 29 -4.06 -4.41 -13.86
C GLU A 29 -5.45 -5.03 -14.08
N PRO A 30 -5.65 -5.99 -15.02
CA PRO A 30 -6.94 -6.65 -15.18
C PRO A 30 -7.36 -7.48 -13.96
N LEU A 31 -6.41 -8.01 -13.18
CA LEU A 31 -6.71 -8.76 -11.96
C LEU A 31 -7.22 -7.83 -10.87
N PHE A 32 -6.57 -6.66 -10.69
CA PHE A 32 -7.01 -5.65 -9.73
C PHE A 32 -8.40 -5.14 -10.06
N LEU A 33 -8.70 -4.83 -11.33
CA LEU A 33 -10.02 -4.36 -11.72
C LEU A 33 -11.12 -5.38 -11.43
N ARG A 34 -10.89 -6.67 -11.73
CA ARG A 34 -11.85 -7.73 -11.41
C ARG A 34 -12.07 -7.87 -9.90
N ALA A 35 -10.99 -7.89 -9.12
CA ALA A 35 -11.10 -7.99 -7.66
C ALA A 35 -11.84 -6.77 -7.06
N THR A 36 -11.53 -5.56 -7.53
CA THR A 36 -12.23 -4.33 -7.12
C THR A 36 -13.72 -4.39 -7.48
N GLU A 37 -14.08 -4.82 -8.69
CA GLU A 37 -15.48 -4.95 -9.11
C GLU A 37 -16.27 -5.92 -8.20
N GLU A 38 -15.68 -7.06 -7.85
CA GLU A 38 -16.29 -8.04 -6.94
C GLU A 38 -16.53 -7.44 -5.55
N ILE A 39 -15.53 -6.75 -4.99
CA ILE A 39 -15.57 -6.09 -3.68
C ILE A 39 -16.63 -4.98 -3.65
N LEU A 40 -16.70 -4.17 -4.70
CA LEU A 40 -17.71 -3.14 -4.83
C LEU A 40 -19.11 -3.75 -4.91
N GLY A 41 -19.28 -4.80 -5.72
CA GLY A 41 -20.55 -5.52 -5.83
C GLY A 41 -21.04 -6.05 -4.48
N VAL A 42 -20.15 -6.62 -3.66
CA VAL A 42 -20.49 -7.10 -2.30
C VAL A 42 -20.97 -5.96 -1.41
N GLN A 43 -20.22 -4.86 -1.33
CA GLN A 43 -20.57 -3.70 -0.49
C GLN A 43 -21.88 -3.04 -0.95
N LEU A 44 -22.07 -2.87 -2.26
CA LEU A 44 -23.27 -2.25 -2.83
C LEU A 44 -24.52 -3.09 -2.56
N ARG A 45 -24.43 -4.43 -2.71
CA ARG A 45 -25.53 -5.35 -2.36
C ARG A 45 -25.83 -5.37 -0.87
N ALA A 46 -24.82 -5.17 -0.03
CA ALA A 46 -24.98 -5.03 1.42
C ALA A 46 -25.59 -3.67 1.84
N GLY A 47 -25.81 -2.74 0.90
CA GLY A 47 -26.41 -1.44 1.17
C GLY A 47 -25.42 -0.35 1.57
N VAL A 48 -24.11 -0.54 1.38
CA VAL A 48 -23.10 0.50 1.64
C VAL A 48 -23.26 1.64 0.63
N SER A 49 -23.46 2.86 1.13
CA SER A 49 -23.70 4.05 0.31
C SER A 49 -22.43 4.60 -0.36
N ILE A 50 -21.29 4.51 0.34
CA ILE A 50 -19.98 4.98 -0.12
C ILE A 50 -18.99 3.82 0.07
N PRO A 51 -18.87 2.91 -0.91
CA PRO A 51 -18.00 1.74 -0.79
C PRO A 51 -16.52 2.12 -0.99
N THR A 52 -15.62 1.19 -0.65
CA THR A 52 -14.18 1.30 -0.89
C THR A 52 -13.73 0.36 -2.00
N ASP A 53 -12.58 0.62 -2.61
CA ASP A 53 -11.94 -0.26 -3.61
C ASP A 53 -11.34 -1.54 -3.01
N GLY A 54 -11.40 -1.69 -1.68
CA GLY A 54 -10.79 -2.78 -0.93
C GLY A 54 -9.28 -2.72 -0.84
N GLU A 55 -8.64 -1.66 -1.37
CA GLU A 55 -7.19 -1.47 -1.37
C GLU A 55 -6.39 -2.61 -2.02
N VAL A 56 -7.00 -3.37 -2.94
CA VAL A 56 -6.45 -4.62 -3.50
C VAL A 56 -5.12 -4.48 -4.22
N ARG A 57 -4.76 -3.27 -4.64
CA ARG A 57 -3.49 -2.94 -5.31
C ARG A 57 -2.30 -2.87 -4.35
N ARG A 58 -2.59 -2.72 -3.05
CA ARG A 58 -1.61 -2.33 -2.03
C ARG A 58 -1.17 -3.58 -1.28
N GLU A 59 0.12 -3.86 -1.30
CA GLU A 59 0.71 -4.91 -0.45
C GLU A 59 0.66 -4.51 1.02
N ASN A 60 0.79 -3.21 1.27
CA ASN A 60 0.65 -2.58 2.57
C ASN A 60 0.17 -1.13 2.34
N TYR A 61 -0.75 -0.68 3.20
CA TYR A 61 -1.41 0.63 3.09
C TYR A 61 -0.42 1.81 2.99
N ILE A 62 0.66 1.76 3.76
CA ILE A 62 1.62 2.85 3.92
C ILE A 62 2.78 2.70 2.94
N HIS A 63 3.34 1.49 2.84
CA HIS A 63 4.46 1.18 1.97
C HIS A 63 4.12 1.47 0.51
N TYR A 64 2.94 1.05 0.06
CA TYR A 64 2.48 1.32 -1.30
C TYR A 64 2.48 2.82 -1.61
N HIS A 65 2.04 3.66 -0.69
CA HIS A 65 2.09 5.12 -0.87
C HIS A 65 3.53 5.63 -0.98
N CYS A 66 4.39 5.22 -0.04
CA CYS A 66 5.76 5.71 0.07
C CYS A 66 6.64 5.29 -1.11
N ARG A 67 6.37 4.14 -1.76
CA ARG A 67 7.05 3.70 -2.99
C ARG A 67 6.91 4.65 -4.17
N HIS A 68 5.88 5.49 -4.16
CA HIS A 68 5.63 6.47 -5.21
C HIS A 68 6.25 7.85 -4.91
N LEU A 69 6.90 7.99 -3.76
CA LEU A 69 7.63 9.17 -3.33
C LEU A 69 9.13 8.92 -3.42
N ALA A 70 9.89 9.95 -3.80
CA ALA A 70 11.34 9.93 -3.66
C ALA A 70 11.72 10.05 -2.17
N GLY A 71 12.91 9.58 -1.81
CA GLY A 71 13.46 9.66 -0.45
C GLY A 71 13.31 8.38 0.38
N PHE A 72 12.46 7.44 -0.03
CA PHE A 72 12.32 6.13 0.62
C PHE A 72 13.16 5.04 -0.06
N ASP A 73 13.78 4.18 0.75
CA ASP A 73 14.47 2.96 0.36
C ASP A 73 13.70 1.73 0.83
N PHE A 74 13.31 0.89 -0.12
CA PHE A 74 12.59 -0.37 0.08
C PHE A 74 13.46 -1.61 -0.16
N SER A 75 14.76 -1.43 -0.43
CA SER A 75 15.72 -2.50 -0.69
C SER A 75 16.55 -2.81 0.55
N GLN A 76 17.05 -1.78 1.24
CA GLN A 76 17.80 -1.93 2.49
C GLN A 76 16.90 -1.54 3.66
N LEU A 77 16.19 -2.55 4.19
CA LEU A 77 15.30 -2.36 5.32
C LEU A 77 16.09 -2.15 6.62
N GLU A 78 15.51 -1.38 7.51
CA GLU A 78 16.09 -0.97 8.77
C GLU A 78 15.37 -1.65 9.93
N HIS A 79 16.13 -2.38 10.74
CA HIS A 79 15.59 -2.99 11.93
C HIS A 79 15.18 -1.91 12.94
N ARG A 80 13.95 -1.98 13.45
CA ARG A 80 13.40 -1.05 14.42
C ARG A 80 12.70 -1.79 15.55
N VAL A 81 13.00 -1.32 16.76
CA VAL A 81 12.32 -1.72 17.98
C VAL A 81 11.27 -0.65 18.28
N LEU A 82 10.00 -1.02 18.19
CA LEU A 82 8.85 -0.15 18.36
C LEU A 82 8.15 -0.43 19.69
N ARG A 83 7.39 0.55 20.18
CA ARG A 83 6.55 0.44 21.39
C ARG A 83 7.32 -0.11 22.60
N GLU A 84 8.44 0.51 22.93
CA GLU A 84 9.28 0.16 24.09
C GLU A 84 9.72 -1.32 24.14
N GLY A 85 9.98 -1.94 22.98
CA GLY A 85 10.41 -3.34 22.90
C GLY A 85 9.28 -4.35 22.75
N ALA A 86 8.02 -3.90 22.68
CA ALA A 86 6.88 -4.79 22.47
C ALA A 86 6.81 -5.36 21.05
N TYR A 87 7.47 -4.70 20.07
CA TYR A 87 7.43 -5.11 18.68
C TYR A 87 8.75 -4.77 17.98
N GLU A 88 9.28 -5.73 17.22
CA GLU A 88 10.47 -5.54 16.39
C GLU A 88 10.10 -5.87 14.94
N THR A 89 10.54 -5.03 14.01
CA THR A 89 10.29 -5.23 12.58
C THR A 89 11.33 -4.53 11.73
N ASP A 90 11.45 -4.95 10.47
CA ASP A 90 12.30 -4.28 9.49
C ASP A 90 11.44 -3.37 8.63
N LEU A 91 11.76 -2.07 8.65
CA LEU A 91 10.97 -1.02 7.99
C LEU A 91 11.71 -0.46 6.77
N PRO A 92 10.99 0.05 5.76
CA PRO A 92 11.57 0.92 4.76
C PRO A 92 12.21 2.16 5.40
N ALA A 93 13.28 2.66 4.81
CA ALA A 93 14.07 3.75 5.36
C ALA A 93 13.90 5.06 4.59
N ILE A 94 13.81 6.20 5.28
CA ILE A 94 13.93 7.53 4.69
C ILE A 94 15.41 7.86 4.60
N ARG A 95 15.94 7.97 3.38
CA ARG A 95 17.36 8.23 3.08
C ARG A 95 17.62 9.63 2.55
N GLY A 96 16.58 10.45 2.40
CA GLY A 96 16.69 11.79 1.86
C GLY A 96 15.36 12.52 1.83
N GLU A 97 15.39 13.74 1.28
CA GLU A 97 14.23 14.61 1.23
C GLU A 97 13.04 13.96 0.49
N ILE A 98 11.89 13.88 1.16
CA ILE A 98 10.67 13.28 0.61
C ILE A 98 10.09 14.21 -0.45
N LYS A 99 9.99 13.72 -1.70
CA LYS A 99 9.46 14.50 -2.83
C LYS A 99 8.51 13.71 -3.69
N HIS A 100 7.51 14.40 -4.22
CA HIS A 100 6.65 13.83 -5.24
C HIS A 100 7.38 13.84 -6.60
N SER A 101 7.45 12.68 -7.27
CA SER A 101 8.07 12.53 -8.60
C SER A 101 7.21 13.07 -9.77
N GLY A 102 6.07 13.68 -9.46
CA GLY A 102 5.02 14.07 -10.42
C GLY A 102 4.11 12.92 -10.93
N LYS A 103 4.47 11.65 -10.74
CA LYS A 103 3.64 10.49 -11.14
C LYS A 103 2.76 10.03 -9.99
N ASN A 104 1.52 10.53 -9.91
CA ASN A 104 0.59 10.22 -8.82
C ASN A 104 -0.15 8.89 -9.07
N TYR A 105 0.18 7.84 -8.32
CA TYR A 105 -0.59 6.58 -8.39
C TYR A 105 -2.04 6.76 -7.92
N SER A 106 -2.25 7.63 -6.93
CA SER A 106 -3.53 7.80 -6.24
C SER A 106 -4.65 8.24 -7.18
N ALA A 107 -4.34 9.14 -8.12
CA ALA A 107 -5.28 9.58 -9.13
C ALA A 107 -5.66 8.44 -10.09
N HIS A 108 -4.66 7.67 -10.56
CA HIS A 108 -4.88 6.51 -11.41
C HIS A 108 -5.78 5.47 -10.72
N ASP A 109 -5.40 5.06 -9.51
CA ASP A 109 -6.09 3.99 -8.77
C ASP A 109 -7.50 4.41 -8.37
N TYR A 110 -7.71 5.67 -7.98
CA TYR A 110 -9.03 6.23 -7.72
C TYR A 110 -9.91 6.21 -8.97
N LEU A 111 -9.41 6.73 -10.10
CA LEU A 111 -10.19 6.81 -11.33
C LEU A 111 -10.55 5.42 -11.86
N ALA A 112 -9.60 4.47 -11.81
CA ALA A 112 -9.83 3.09 -12.18
C ALA A 112 -10.93 2.44 -11.34
N SER A 113 -10.91 2.66 -10.02
CA SER A 113 -11.91 2.10 -9.10
C SER A 113 -13.27 2.80 -9.25
N GLN A 114 -13.28 4.12 -9.39
CA GLN A 114 -14.50 4.91 -9.56
C GLN A 114 -15.23 4.56 -10.87
N ALA A 115 -14.50 4.20 -11.94
CA ALA A 115 -15.10 3.76 -13.20
C ALA A 115 -15.92 2.46 -13.08
N LEU A 116 -15.67 1.65 -12.04
CA LEU A 116 -16.36 0.38 -11.76
C LEU A 116 -17.62 0.57 -10.89
N SER A 117 -17.94 1.78 -10.44
CA SER A 117 -19.08 2.05 -9.56
C SER A 117 -19.84 3.31 -9.98
N SER A 118 -21.16 3.21 -9.98
CA SER A 118 -22.06 4.36 -10.14
C SER A 118 -22.20 5.20 -8.87
N ARG A 119 -21.74 4.71 -7.71
CA ARG A 119 -21.66 5.46 -6.44
C ARG A 119 -20.26 6.02 -6.21
N PRO A 120 -20.12 7.16 -5.52
CA PRO A 120 -18.82 7.68 -5.13
C PRO A 120 -18.03 6.67 -4.30
N ILE A 121 -16.78 6.43 -4.71
CA ILE A 121 -15.84 5.57 -3.98
C ILE A 121 -15.09 6.37 -2.92
N LYS A 122 -14.95 5.79 -1.72
CA LYS A 122 -13.99 6.29 -0.72
C LYS A 122 -12.61 5.74 -1.02
N PHE A 123 -11.67 6.63 -1.34
CA PHE A 123 -10.26 6.32 -1.51
C PHE A 123 -9.47 6.78 -0.28
N THR A 124 -8.54 5.95 0.19
CA THR A 124 -7.76 6.20 1.41
C THR A 124 -6.32 6.54 1.08
N LEU A 125 -5.72 7.46 1.85
CA LEU A 125 -4.31 7.84 1.77
C LEU A 125 -3.74 7.90 3.20
N PRO A 126 -2.53 7.34 3.43
CA PRO A 126 -1.93 7.36 4.75
C PRO A 126 -1.59 8.80 5.16
N GLY A 127 -1.81 9.11 6.44
CA GLY A 127 -1.42 10.40 7.01
C GLY A 127 0.09 10.46 7.29
N PRO A 128 0.69 11.66 7.30
CA PRO A 128 2.14 11.83 7.47
C PRO A 128 2.67 11.29 8.82
N LEU A 129 1.91 11.43 9.90
CA LEU A 129 2.31 10.87 11.20
C LEU A 129 2.39 9.34 11.17
N THR A 130 1.42 8.68 10.53
CA THR A 130 1.41 7.23 10.37
C THR A 130 2.57 6.75 9.49
N ILE A 131 2.95 7.52 8.47
CA ILE A 131 4.13 7.24 7.63
C ILE A 131 5.40 7.25 8.49
N LEU A 132 5.58 8.28 9.31
CA LEU A 132 6.76 8.39 10.19
C LEU A 132 6.82 7.24 11.21
N ASP A 133 5.69 6.79 11.75
CA ASP A 133 5.64 5.68 12.72
C ASP A 133 5.95 4.30 12.11
N THR A 134 5.95 4.19 10.78
CA THR A 134 6.09 2.93 10.05
C THR A 134 7.23 2.96 9.03
N THR A 135 8.11 3.94 9.14
CA THR A 135 9.35 4.03 8.37
C THR A 135 10.51 4.42 9.28
N ALA A 136 11.72 4.07 8.87
CA ALA A 136 12.93 4.35 9.63
C ALA A 136 13.59 5.64 9.11
N ASP A 137 13.65 6.69 9.92
CA ASP A 137 14.40 7.90 9.57
C ASP A 137 15.89 7.72 9.93
N CYS A 138 16.76 7.58 8.91
CA CYS A 138 18.20 7.35 9.09
C CYS A 138 19.05 7.47 7.81
#